data_AF-A0A7C6LQN1-F1
#
_entry.id   AF-A0A7C6LQN1-F1
#
_cell.length_a   1.000
_cell.length_b   1.000
_cell.length_c   1.000
_cell.angle_alpha   90.00
_cell.angle_beta   90.00
_cell.angle_gamma   90.00
#
_symmetry.space_group_name_H-M   'P 1'
#
loop_
_entity.id
_entity.type
_entity.pdbx_description
1 polymer ?
#
loop_
_entity_poly.entity_id
_entity_poly.type
_entity_poly.pdbx_seq_one_letter_code
_entity_poly.pdbx_strand_id
1 'polypeptide(L)' 'MRTPYGKITVKFGRFSEKESPVQIAPEYRDCRRAAKQFGVPLKQVYNVAVAAALDMLKNN' A
#
# COMPACT_ATOMS: atom_id res chain seq x y z
N MET A 1 4.41 -2.24 -3.88
CA MET A 1 4.66 -0.83 -3.56
C MET A 1 5.97 -0.69 -2.79
N ARG A 2 6.85 0.23 -3.21
CA ARG A 2 8.07 0.55 -2.43
C ARG A 2 7.71 1.63 -1.42
N THR A 3 8.05 1.40 -0.16
CA THR A 3 7.80 2.34 0.94
C THR A 3 9.07 2.50 1.78
N PRO A 4 9.18 3.52 2.64
CA PRO A 4 10.26 3.63 3.63
C PRO A 4 10.38 2.41 4.56
N TYR A 5 9.32 1.61 4.71
CA TYR A 5 9.30 0.38 5.51
C TYR A 5 9.59 -0.89 4.70
N GLY A 6 10.08 -0.72 3.46
CA GLY A 6 10.37 -1.79 2.52
C GLY A 6 9.27 -2.04 1.50
N LYS A 7 9.36 -3.20 0.83
CA LYS A 7 8.38 -3.62 -0.18
C LYS A 7 7.11 -4.13 0.51
N ILE A 8 5.99 -3.49 0.18
CA ILE A 8 4.66 -3.88 0.65
C ILE A 8 3.80 -4.24 -0.56
N THR A 9 3.19 -5.41 -0.55
CA THR A 9 2.24 -5.84 -1.58
C THR A 9 0.96 -5.02 -1.45
N VAL A 10 0.43 -4.52 -2.57
CA VAL A 10 -0.81 -3.73 -2.59
C VAL A 10 -1.74 -4.32 -3.63
N LYS A 11 -2.98 -4.59 -3.22
CA LYS A 11 -4.06 -5.07 -4.07
C LYS A 11 -4.88 -3.88 -4.57
N PHE A 12 -5.17 -3.87 -5.85
CA PHE A 12 -6.00 -2.87 -6.51
C PHE A 12 -7.31 -3.51 -6.92
N GLY A 13 -8.42 -3.06 -6.33
CA GLY A 13 -9.76 -3.43 -6.74
C GLY A 13 -10.25 -2.47 -7.82
N ARG A 14 -10.55 -2.98 -9.01
CA ARG A 14 -11.10 -2.24 -10.16
C ARG A 14 -12.32 -2.99 -10.71
N PHE A 15 -13.36 -2.28 -11.12
CA PHE A 15 -14.55 -2.88 -11.76
C PHE A 15 -14.23 -3.41 -13.16
N SER A 16 -13.37 -2.69 -13.88
CA SER A 16 -12.87 -3.05 -15.20
C SER A 16 -11.39 -2.72 -15.32
N GLU A 17 -10.69 -3.37 -16.25
CA GLU A 17 -9.26 -3.13 -16.44
C GLU A 17 -8.93 -1.71 -16.91
N LYS A 18 -9.89 -1.06 -17.56
CA LYS A 18 -9.77 0.29 -18.12
C LYS A 18 -10.10 1.41 -17.12
N GLU A 19 -10.60 1.06 -15.94
CA GLU A 19 -11.01 2.02 -14.92
C GLU A 19 -9.96 2.15 -13.81
N SER A 20 -9.89 3.35 -13.23
CA SER A 20 -9.06 3.59 -12.05
C SER A 20 -9.50 2.68 -10.89
N PRO A 21 -8.56 2.19 -10.07
CA PRO A 21 -8.89 1.38 -8.91
C PRO A 21 -9.83 2.13 -7.95
N VAL A 22 -10.97 1.50 -7.62
CA VAL A 22 -11.92 2.01 -6.61
C VAL A 22 -11.50 1.65 -5.19
N GLN A 23 -10.58 0.68 -5.05
CA GLN A 23 -10.06 0.25 -3.76
C GLN A 23 -8.56 -0.04 -3.83
N ILE A 24 -7.84 0.41 -2.81
CA ILE A 24 -6.40 0.17 -2.63
C ILE A 24 -6.20 -0.46 -1.24
N ALA A 25 -5.77 -1.71 -1.22
CA ALA A 25 -5.60 -2.49 0.00
C ALA A 25 -4.18 -3.08 0.09
N PRO A 26 -3.29 -2.48 0.91
CA PRO A 26 -2.03 -3.10 1.30
C PRO A 26 -2.21 -4.45 2.00
N GLU A 27 -1.32 -5.38 1.72
CA GLU A 27 -1.34 -6.72 2.31
C GLU A 27 -0.98 -6.65 3.80
N TYR A 28 -1.91 -7.13 4.64
CA TYR A 28 -1.80 -6.98 6.10
C TYR A 28 -0.51 -7.61 6.66
N ARG A 29 -0.12 -8.78 6.15
CA ARG A 29 1.07 -9.50 6.65
C ARG A 29 2.35 -8.71 6.39
N ASP A 30 2.44 -8.03 5.24
CA ASP A 30 3.57 -7.16 4.92
C ASP A 30 3.60 -5.94 5.85
N CYS A 31 2.47 -5.25 6.00
CA CYS A 31 2.34 -4.10 6.89
C CYS A 31 2.68 -4.47 8.34
N ARG A 32 2.20 -5.62 8.83
CA ARG A 32 2.49 -6.10 10.19
C ARG A 32 3.96 -6.44 10.39
N ARG A 33 4.60 -7.08 9.40
CA ARG A 33 6.04 -7.40 9.46
C ARG A 33 6.87 -6.12 9.52
N ALA A 34 6.58 -5.16 8.64
CA ALA A 34 7.22 -3.86 8.62
C ALA A 34 7.01 -3.10 9.94
N ALA A 35 5.78 -3.02 10.43
CA ALA A 35 5.46 -2.33 11.68
C ALA A 35 6.28 -2.87 12.88
N LYS A 36 6.42 -4.21 12.96
CA LYS A 36 7.25 -4.85 13.98
C LYS A 36 8.74 -4.57 13.80
N GLN A 37 9.24 -4.65 12.58
CA GLN A 37 10.67 -4.44 12.28
C GLN A 37 11.11 -3.01 12.60
N PHE A 38 10.28 -2.02 12.31
CA PHE A 38 10.61 -0.59 12.49
C PHE A 38 10.08 0.00 13.81
N GLY A 39 9.34 -0.79 14.60
CA GLY A 39 8.78 -0.33 15.89
C GLY A 39 7.73 0.77 15.75
N VAL A 40 6.96 0.78 14.66
CA VAL A 40 5.97 1.83 14.36
C VAL A 40 4.53 1.28 14.35
N PRO A 41 3.51 2.12 14.52
CA PRO A 41 2.12 1.69 14.43
C PRO A 41 1.78 1.06 13.07
N LEU A 42 1.05 -0.06 13.07
CA LEU A 42 0.63 -0.73 11.84
C LEU A 42 -0.15 0.20 10.89
N LYS A 43 -1.02 1.04 11.45
CA LYS A 43 -1.82 2.02 10.70
C LYS A 43 -0.94 3.03 9.96
N GLN A 44 0.22 3.40 10.52
CA GLN A 44 1.18 4.29 9.87
C GLN A 44 1.77 3.61 8.62
N VAL A 45 2.24 2.36 8.76
CA VAL A 45 2.76 1.58 7.63
C VAL A 45 1.71 1.40 6.54
N TYR A 46 0.48 1.08 6.93
CA TYR A 46 -0.65 0.92 6.02
C TYR A 46 -0.91 2.22 5.23
N ASN A 47 -1.02 3.35 5.92
CA ASN A 47 -1.28 4.65 5.29
C ASN A 47 -0.17 5.05 4.32
N VAL A 48 1.09 4.82 4.68
CA VAL A 48 2.22 5.11 3.78
C VAL A 48 2.20 4.22 2.54
N ALA A 49 1.82 2.95 2.68
CA ALA A 49 1.66 2.05 1.53
C ALA A 49 0.51 2.48 0.60
N VAL A 50 -0.61 2.94 1.16
CA VAL A 50 -1.72 3.52 0.37
C VAL A 50 -1.28 4.81 -0.34
N ALA A 51 -0.60 5.72 0.37
CA ALA A 51 -0.13 6.97 -0.21
C ALA A 51 0.84 6.73 -1.38
N ALA A 52 1.81 5.83 -1.22
CA ALA A 52 2.73 5.45 -2.29
C ALA A 52 2.00 4.82 -3.49
N ALA A 53 0.95 4.03 -3.23
CA ALA A 53 0.14 3.44 -4.29
C ALA A 53 -0.68 4.49 -5.05
N LEU A 54 -1.26 5.46 -4.34
CA LEU A 54 -1.99 6.58 -4.94
C LEU A 54 -1.08 7.47 -5.77
N ASP A 55 0.13 7.76 -5.28
CA ASP A 55 1.12 8.54 -6.02
C ASP A 55 1.54 7.85 -7.32
N MET A 56 1.80 6.54 -7.27
CA MET A 56 2.07 5.72 -8.46
C MET A 56 0.95 5.80 -9.50
N LEU A 57 -0.32 5.79 -9.07
CA LEU A 57 -1.48 5.88 -9.95
C LEU A 57 -1.69 7.27 -10.56
N LYS A 58 -1.24 8.34 -9.90
CA LYS A 58 -1.34 9.71 -10.43
C LYS A 58 -0.26 10.00 -11.47
N ASN A 59 0.88 9.33 -11.36
CA ASN A 59 2.05 9.53 -12.21
C ASN A 59 2.08 8.59 -13.43
N ASN A 60 0.96 7.91 -13.74
CA ASN A 60 0.82 6.93 -14.82
C ASN A 60 -0.45 7.22 -15.62
#